data_AF-A0A6N9QCX0-F1
#
_entry.id   AF-A0A6N9QCX0-F1
#
_cell.length_a   1.000
_cell.length_b   1.000
_cell.length_c   1.000
_cell.angle_alpha   90.00
_cell.angle_beta   90.00
_cell.angle_gamma   90.00
#
_symmetry.space_group_name_H-M   'P 1'
#
loop_
_entity.id
_entity.type
_entity.pdbx_description
1 polymer ?
#
loop_
_entity_poly.entity_id
_entity_poly.type
_entity_poly.pdbx_seq_one_letter_code
_entity_poly.pdbx_strand_id
1 'polypeptide(L)'
;MENDRLMASCMAFFKTIPYLVTFAVKAAQCQENREKFCGFSAGNVKKQLSLFGQLIIMKTHWKSNRRRLLMKQRTISVMLILFLTVTLLTPIGTRPAESYGAGSFSVRTSVPSSSDPNAKYYYSDLNRFWKAGRLAPDFKYYDKIMDDGRTGGYVWGNCTWWAYSRASEVLGAPLNPNLRGNAGQWWDCNKKGGFYPYGSEPKAGAIVVYATHVAFVEQIVNGQVYVSESGWQTKTTPMATYDDIYFHYGIPWHNRETPKGYIYVTDKAPVTTVSSKPVSYSVRVSVDQLRMRSGPGTGYANMGYIPVGVHQLKAITTDGEWGQLASNGYWIFLEYAEKVAEKDSNNNLKTLKVSGYSISPKFKAATTNYSLTVPSNVSSVTVKAVKSSKKASLSGTGAVALVTGSNVKTVTVTAENGAAKVYTLNITRCKQIKVKVTVTDLNMRGGPGTKYDSKGKLKKGTYVIVQTKNGWGKLKKNGHWIDLNYTEPATAAAPPKEEPKQKVKAKAANFKVKVTVTGLNMRSGPGKKYKNKGTLKKGTYTISQTKGGWGKLKKNGHWIKLEYTKKVTKKAAQKPAKTKTFKVKVKAKDLNMRSGPGKKYKTKGKLKKGTYKIVKTKNGWGKLKKNGYWIKLSHTKRV
;
A
#
# COMPACT_ATOMS: atom_id res chain seq x y z
N MET A 1 -28.23 -22.69 -25.67
CA MET A 1 -27.89 -21.24 -25.67
C MET A 1 -26.57 -20.89 -25.00
N GLU A 2 -26.01 -21.66 -24.06
CA GLU A 2 -24.69 -21.35 -23.46
C GLU A 2 -23.51 -22.02 -24.18
N ASN A 3 -23.72 -23.15 -24.87
CA ASN A 3 -22.67 -23.80 -25.68
C ASN A 3 -22.43 -23.14 -27.06
N ASP A 4 -23.41 -22.45 -27.62
CA ASP A 4 -23.26 -21.80 -28.94
C ASP A 4 -22.42 -20.50 -28.86
N ARG A 5 -22.36 -19.85 -27.69
CA ARG A 5 -21.53 -18.65 -27.47
C ARG A 5 -20.05 -18.98 -27.25
N LEU A 6 -19.72 -20.18 -26.78
CA LEU A 6 -18.34 -20.63 -26.60
C LEU A 6 -17.70 -21.01 -27.96
N MET A 7 -18.47 -21.66 -28.83
CA MET A 7 -18.02 -22.02 -30.19
C MET A 7 -17.81 -20.78 -31.08
N ALA A 8 -18.64 -19.75 -30.94
CA ALA A 8 -18.47 -18.49 -31.68
C ALA A 8 -17.20 -17.71 -31.27
N SER A 9 -16.82 -17.74 -29.99
CA SER A 9 -15.57 -17.11 -29.50
C SER A 9 -14.32 -17.87 -29.93
N CYS A 10 -14.36 -19.21 -29.99
CA CYS A 10 -13.26 -20.03 -30.48
C CYS A 10 -13.02 -19.82 -31.99
N MET A 11 -14.07 -19.71 -32.82
CA MET A 11 -13.89 -19.46 -34.26
C MET A 11 -13.36 -18.05 -34.58
N ALA A 12 -13.63 -17.04 -33.74
CA ALA A 12 -13.03 -15.71 -33.87
C ALA A 12 -11.52 -15.71 -33.57
N PHE A 13 -11.06 -16.58 -32.66
CA PHE A 13 -9.65 -16.76 -32.33
C PHE A 13 -8.87 -17.47 -33.45
N PHE A 14 -9.49 -18.42 -34.16
CA PHE A 14 -8.84 -19.11 -35.28
C PHE A 14 -8.72 -18.27 -36.57
N LYS A 15 -9.55 -17.23 -36.75
CA LYS A 15 -9.46 -16.29 -37.89
C LYS A 15 -8.32 -15.26 -37.77
N THR A 16 -7.72 -15.08 -36.59
CA THR A 16 -6.67 -14.07 -36.35
C THR A 16 -5.24 -14.64 -36.39
N ILE A 17 -5.09 -15.97 -36.40
CA ILE A 17 -3.79 -16.68 -36.45
C ILE A 17 -2.97 -16.35 -37.71
N PRO A 18 -3.54 -16.24 -38.93
CA PRO A 18 -2.76 -15.88 -40.12
C PRO A 18 -2.15 -14.47 -40.06
N TYR A 19 -2.84 -13.53 -39.39
CA TYR A 19 -2.38 -12.14 -39.24
C TYR A 19 -1.25 -12.01 -38.21
N LEU A 20 -1.27 -12.82 -37.15
CA LEU A 20 -0.20 -12.91 -36.15
C LEU A 20 1.09 -13.53 -36.72
N VAL A 21 0.96 -14.54 -37.58
CA VAL A 21 2.11 -15.16 -38.27
C VAL A 21 2.75 -14.19 -39.26
N THR A 22 1.95 -13.40 -39.99
CA THR A 22 2.45 -12.38 -40.91
C THR A 22 3.16 -11.22 -40.18
N PHE A 23 2.72 -10.89 -38.95
CA PHE A 23 3.37 -9.87 -38.11
C PHE A 23 4.69 -10.38 -37.50
N ALA A 24 4.75 -11.65 -37.12
CA ALA A 24 5.97 -12.30 -36.59
C ALA A 24 7.06 -12.44 -37.66
N VAL A 25 6.69 -12.76 -38.91
CA VAL A 25 7.62 -12.85 -40.04
C VAL A 25 8.19 -11.47 -40.39
N LYS A 26 7.38 -10.40 -40.39
CA LYS A 26 7.85 -9.02 -40.58
C LYS A 26 8.70 -8.49 -39.41
N ALA A 27 8.44 -8.92 -38.18
CA ALA A 27 9.25 -8.57 -37.01
C ALA A 27 10.61 -9.26 -37.00
N ALA A 28 10.68 -10.52 -37.45
CA ALA A 28 11.92 -11.29 -37.58
C ALA A 28 12.84 -10.71 -38.67
N GLN A 29 12.29 -10.32 -39.84
CA GLN A 29 13.03 -9.64 -40.91
C GLN A 29 13.49 -8.21 -40.54
N CYS A 30 12.89 -7.60 -39.52
CA CYS A 30 13.29 -6.28 -39.03
C CYS A 30 14.44 -6.35 -37.98
N GLN A 31 14.60 -7.49 -37.28
CA GLN A 31 15.72 -7.72 -36.36
C GLN A 31 17.02 -8.15 -37.06
N GLU A 32 16.93 -8.77 -38.24
CA GLU A 32 18.09 -9.22 -39.02
C GLU A 32 18.91 -8.08 -39.64
N ASN A 33 18.39 -6.84 -39.62
CA ASN A 33 19.05 -5.63 -40.14
C ASN A 33 19.73 -4.75 -39.09
N ARG A 34 19.85 -5.18 -37.82
CA ARG A 34 20.66 -4.47 -36.82
C ARG A 34 21.62 -5.42 -36.11
N GLU A 35 22.89 -5.05 -36.22
CA GLU A 35 24.04 -5.50 -35.43
C GLU A 35 24.79 -6.74 -35.95
N LYS A 36 25.62 -6.47 -36.97
CA LYS A 36 26.97 -7.03 -37.09
C LYS A 36 27.74 -6.74 -35.79
N PHE A 37 28.30 -7.75 -35.12
CA PHE A 37 29.71 -7.82 -34.67
C PHE A 37 29.97 -9.14 -33.88
N CYS A 38 30.81 -9.99 -34.49
CA CYS A 38 31.70 -11.00 -33.91
C CYS A 38 31.18 -12.18 -33.05
N GLY A 39 31.00 -13.32 -33.72
CA GLY A 39 31.84 -14.52 -33.49
C GLY A 39 31.42 -15.54 -32.43
N PHE A 40 30.88 -16.69 -32.83
CA PHE A 40 31.27 -18.06 -32.41
C PHE A 40 30.53 -19.12 -33.26
N SER A 41 31.17 -20.30 -33.41
CA SER A 41 31.06 -21.25 -34.53
C SER A 41 29.73 -21.96 -34.75
N ALA A 42 29.40 -22.12 -36.05
CA ALA A 42 28.28 -22.88 -36.58
C ALA A 42 28.51 -24.40 -36.55
N GLY A 43 27.65 -25.13 -35.85
CA GLY A 43 27.63 -26.59 -35.88
C GLY A 43 26.45 -27.15 -35.10
N ASN A 44 25.21 -26.98 -35.62
CA ASN A 44 24.06 -27.88 -35.40
C ASN A 44 22.71 -27.41 -36.01
N VAL A 45 22.66 -26.33 -36.81
CA VAL A 45 21.40 -25.87 -37.43
C VAL A 45 21.12 -26.52 -38.80
N LYS A 46 22.09 -27.21 -39.41
CA LYS A 46 21.92 -27.85 -40.74
C LYS A 46 21.17 -29.19 -40.74
N LYS A 47 20.85 -29.79 -39.59
CA LYS A 47 20.18 -31.11 -39.51
C LYS A 47 18.67 -31.04 -39.23
N GLN A 48 18.11 -29.85 -38.98
CA GLN A 48 16.68 -29.65 -38.67
C GLN A 48 15.88 -29.00 -39.82
N LEU A 49 16.53 -28.56 -40.90
CA LEU A 49 15.88 -27.91 -42.06
C LEU A 49 15.55 -28.86 -43.22
N SER A 50 15.94 -30.14 -43.15
CA SER A 50 15.69 -31.13 -44.22
C SER A 50 14.34 -31.85 -44.11
N LEU A 51 13.57 -31.68 -43.03
CA LEU A 51 12.27 -32.36 -42.85
C LEU A 51 11.04 -31.47 -43.06
N PHE A 52 11.20 -30.15 -43.25
CA PHE A 52 10.08 -29.23 -43.50
C PHE A 52 9.83 -28.90 -44.98
N GLY A 53 10.71 -29.35 -45.89
CA GLY A 53 10.63 -29.08 -47.33
C GLY A 53 9.68 -29.98 -48.13
N GLN A 54 9.24 -31.11 -47.59
CA GLN A 54 8.43 -32.10 -48.34
C GLN A 54 6.92 -32.04 -48.10
N LEU A 55 6.41 -31.12 -47.25
CA LEU A 55 4.97 -31.01 -46.97
C LEU A 55 4.26 -29.85 -47.70
N ILE A 56 4.98 -29.07 -48.51
CA ILE A 56 4.44 -27.86 -49.20
C ILE A 56 4.28 -28.06 -50.72
N ILE A 57 4.53 -29.26 -51.25
CA ILE A 57 4.27 -29.61 -52.67
C ILE A 57 3.14 -30.65 -52.74
N MET A 58 1.94 -30.29 -52.30
CA MET A 58 0.71 -31.07 -52.57
C MET A 58 -0.56 -30.21 -52.50
N LYS A 59 -0.46 -28.91 -52.81
CA LYS A 59 -1.60 -27.98 -52.80
C LYS A 59 -1.81 -27.15 -54.06
N THR A 60 -1.17 -27.51 -55.16
CA THR A 60 -1.39 -26.90 -56.49
C THR A 60 -1.40 -27.97 -57.57
N HIS A 61 -2.52 -28.71 -57.67
CA HIS A 61 -3.13 -29.17 -58.94
C HIS A 61 -4.25 -30.16 -58.65
N TRP A 62 -5.47 -29.66 -58.43
CA TRP A 62 -6.68 -30.39 -58.83
C TRP A 62 -7.91 -29.47 -58.79
N LYS A 63 -8.03 -28.65 -59.83
CA LYS A 63 -9.30 -28.02 -60.24
C LYS A 63 -9.33 -28.05 -61.76
N SER A 64 -9.65 -29.21 -62.32
CA SER A 64 -10.17 -29.30 -63.68
C SER A 64 -10.89 -30.62 -63.89
N ASN A 65 -12.07 -30.48 -64.50
CA ASN A 65 -12.91 -31.48 -65.15
C ASN A 65 -13.94 -32.32 -64.37
N ARG A 66 -15.13 -32.27 -64.97
CA ARG A 66 -16.46 -32.72 -64.57
C ARG A 66 -16.75 -34.11 -65.16
N ARG A 67 -17.65 -34.83 -64.47
CA ARG A 67 -18.58 -35.90 -64.92
C ARG A 67 -18.03 -37.32 -65.10
N ARG A 68 -18.82 -38.26 -64.54
CA ARG A 68 -18.85 -39.73 -64.74
C ARG A 68 -17.62 -40.52 -64.25
N LEU A 69 -17.75 -41.19 -63.11
CA LEU A 69 -17.92 -42.64 -63.09
C LEU A 69 -18.44 -43.10 -61.71
N LEU A 70 -19.67 -43.61 -61.72
CA LEU A 70 -20.29 -44.36 -60.65
C LEU A 70 -19.75 -45.80 -60.66
N MET A 71 -19.81 -46.44 -59.48
CA MET A 71 -19.76 -47.89 -59.25
C MET A 71 -18.40 -48.58 -59.34
N LYS A 72 -17.74 -48.73 -58.19
CA LYS A 72 -17.28 -50.03 -57.62
C LYS A 72 -16.35 -49.75 -56.43
N GLN A 73 -16.90 -49.76 -55.22
CA GLN A 73 -16.18 -50.08 -53.96
C GLN A 73 -17.16 -50.13 -52.79
N ARG A 74 -18.16 -51.02 -52.88
CA ARG A 74 -18.94 -51.49 -51.73
C ARG A 74 -18.48 -52.90 -51.40
N THR A 75 -17.39 -53.02 -50.65
CA THR A 75 -17.01 -54.25 -49.90
C THR A 75 -15.85 -54.01 -48.92
N ILE A 76 -15.16 -52.88 -48.94
CA ILE A 76 -14.07 -52.56 -48.00
C ILE A 76 -14.46 -51.35 -47.14
N SER A 77 -15.49 -51.50 -46.30
CA SER A 77 -15.80 -50.52 -45.25
C SER A 77 -16.50 -51.11 -44.03
N VAL A 78 -16.78 -52.42 -44.01
CA VAL A 78 -17.37 -53.07 -42.83
C VAL A 78 -16.30 -53.71 -41.94
N MET A 79 -15.12 -54.07 -42.46
CA MET A 79 -14.03 -54.62 -41.64
C MET A 79 -13.11 -53.58 -40.96
N LEU A 80 -13.12 -52.31 -41.38
CA LEU A 80 -12.31 -51.27 -40.72
C LEU A 80 -13.04 -50.59 -39.55
N ILE A 81 -14.37 -50.75 -39.45
CA ILE A 81 -15.19 -50.14 -38.40
C ILE A 81 -15.34 -51.09 -37.18
N LEU A 82 -15.13 -52.39 -37.36
CA LEU A 82 -15.13 -53.36 -36.24
C LEU A 82 -13.80 -53.44 -35.48
N PHE A 83 -12.68 -53.00 -36.09
CA PHE A 83 -11.36 -52.98 -35.44
C PHE A 83 -11.05 -51.69 -34.66
N LEU A 84 -11.90 -50.66 -34.77
CA LEU A 84 -11.70 -49.37 -34.10
C LEU A 84 -12.62 -49.13 -32.88
N THR A 85 -13.45 -50.11 -32.51
CA THR A 85 -14.38 -50.02 -31.36
C THR A 85 -14.00 -50.90 -30.17
N VAL A 86 -12.90 -51.67 -30.22
CA VAL A 86 -12.45 -52.55 -29.10
C VAL A 86 -11.17 -52.05 -28.40
N THR A 87 -10.57 -50.93 -28.79
CA THR A 87 -9.35 -50.39 -28.15
C THR A 87 -9.50 -49.00 -27.51
N LEU A 88 -10.72 -48.62 -27.09
CA LEU A 88 -10.96 -47.38 -26.34
C LEU A 88 -11.82 -47.54 -25.07
N LEU A 89 -11.78 -48.73 -24.45
CA LEU A 89 -12.27 -48.97 -23.08
C LEU A 89 -11.26 -49.84 -22.31
N THR A 90 -10.03 -49.35 -22.17
CA THR A 90 -9.32 -49.51 -20.91
C THR A 90 -9.25 -48.12 -20.30
N PRO A 91 -9.66 -47.92 -19.03
CA PRO A 91 -9.32 -46.68 -18.37
C PRO A 91 -7.80 -46.55 -18.48
N ILE A 92 -7.32 -45.40 -18.96
CA ILE A 92 -5.97 -44.94 -18.63
C ILE A 92 -6.01 -44.79 -17.12
N GLY A 93 -5.78 -45.90 -16.43
CA GLY A 93 -5.34 -45.88 -15.06
C GLY A 93 -4.21 -44.89 -15.06
N THR A 94 -4.36 -43.85 -14.24
CA THR A 94 -3.21 -43.12 -13.73
C THR A 94 -2.11 -44.15 -13.56
N ARG A 95 -1.02 -44.06 -14.35
CA ARG A 95 0.21 -44.75 -13.97
C ARG A 95 0.33 -44.41 -12.49
N PRO A 96 0.33 -45.40 -11.57
CA PRO A 96 0.56 -45.09 -10.17
C PRO A 96 1.81 -44.21 -10.18
N ALA A 97 1.73 -43.06 -9.50
CA ALA A 97 2.93 -42.29 -9.24
C ALA A 97 3.98 -43.33 -8.84
N GLU A 98 5.02 -43.48 -9.65
CA GLU A 98 6.13 -44.34 -9.29
C GLU A 98 6.54 -43.82 -7.92
N SER A 99 6.15 -44.54 -6.87
CA SER A 99 6.93 -44.53 -5.68
C SER A 99 8.29 -44.93 -6.21
N TYR A 100 9.27 -44.04 -6.05
CA TYR A 100 10.64 -44.50 -6.08
C TYR A 100 10.69 -45.45 -4.88
N GLY A 101 10.33 -46.72 -5.13
CA GLY A 101 10.63 -47.80 -4.22
C GLY A 101 12.11 -47.66 -3.89
N ALA A 102 12.49 -48.05 -2.68
CA ALA A 102 13.87 -48.08 -2.22
C ALA A 102 14.73 -49.03 -3.08
N GLY A 103 14.93 -48.67 -4.34
CA GLY A 103 15.75 -49.31 -5.35
C GLY A 103 17.13 -48.70 -5.24
N SER A 104 17.92 -49.29 -4.35
CA SER A 104 19.38 -49.30 -4.29
C SER A 104 20.09 -48.11 -4.94
N PHE A 105 19.95 -46.91 -4.35
CA PHE A 105 21.00 -45.92 -4.57
C PHE A 105 22.29 -46.48 -3.98
N SER A 106 23.42 -46.28 -4.66
CA SER A 106 24.70 -46.78 -4.17
C SER A 106 25.07 -46.06 -2.88
N VAL A 107 25.32 -46.82 -1.82
CA VAL A 107 25.74 -46.28 -0.52
C VAL A 107 27.02 -45.47 -0.69
N ARG A 108 27.03 -44.23 -0.17
CA ARG A 108 28.26 -43.42 -0.11
C ARG A 108 28.99 -43.64 1.21
N THR A 109 30.20 -44.15 1.10
CA THR A 109 31.15 -44.34 2.21
C THR A 109 32.31 -43.32 2.18
N SER A 110 32.29 -42.39 1.22
CA SER A 110 33.28 -41.31 1.09
C SER A 110 32.69 -40.10 0.38
N VAL A 111 33.36 -38.96 0.53
CA VAL A 111 33.05 -37.71 -0.18
C VAL A 111 33.36 -37.87 -1.68
N PRO A 112 32.47 -37.46 -2.61
CA PRO A 112 32.74 -37.56 -4.04
C PRO A 112 33.94 -36.69 -4.43
N SER A 113 34.83 -37.24 -5.27
CA SER A 113 35.89 -36.46 -5.92
C SER A 113 35.33 -35.52 -6.97
N SER A 114 36.13 -34.56 -7.45
CA SER A 114 35.73 -33.65 -8.52
C SER A 114 35.44 -34.34 -9.87
N SER A 115 35.94 -35.57 -10.06
CA SER A 115 35.71 -36.38 -11.27
C SER A 115 34.44 -37.24 -11.18
N ASP A 116 33.78 -37.30 -10.03
CA ASP A 116 32.52 -38.03 -9.85
C ASP A 116 31.40 -37.37 -10.70
N PRO A 117 30.66 -38.11 -11.54
CA PRO A 117 29.56 -37.55 -12.34
C PRO A 117 28.49 -36.82 -11.51
N ASN A 118 28.35 -37.17 -10.23
CA ASN A 118 27.42 -36.58 -9.28
C ASN A 118 28.02 -35.44 -8.46
N ALA A 119 29.31 -35.12 -8.61
CA ALA A 119 30.00 -34.00 -7.97
C ALA A 119 29.26 -32.66 -8.16
N LYS A 120 28.50 -32.52 -9.27
CA LYS A 120 27.64 -31.36 -9.54
C LYS A 120 26.63 -31.05 -8.41
N TYR A 121 26.12 -32.05 -7.69
CA TYR A 121 25.19 -31.81 -6.57
C TYR A 121 25.88 -31.39 -5.28
N TYR A 122 27.22 -31.49 -5.22
CA TYR A 122 28.04 -31.15 -4.06
C TYR A 122 28.76 -29.82 -4.24
N TYR A 123 29.31 -29.60 -5.44
CA TYR A 123 30.25 -28.52 -5.72
C TYR A 123 29.78 -27.56 -6.82
N SER A 124 28.47 -27.34 -6.94
CA SER A 124 27.92 -26.32 -7.84
C SER A 124 26.76 -25.56 -7.22
N ASP A 125 26.29 -24.50 -7.87
CA ASP A 125 25.14 -23.70 -7.45
C ASP A 125 23.82 -24.51 -7.43
N LEU A 126 23.82 -25.78 -7.86
CA LEU A 126 22.73 -26.72 -7.62
C LEU A 126 22.57 -27.04 -6.13
N ASN A 127 23.65 -26.99 -5.34
CA ASN A 127 23.56 -27.00 -3.90
C ASN A 127 23.50 -25.56 -3.37
N ARG A 128 22.39 -25.23 -2.71
CA ARG A 128 22.20 -23.91 -2.11
C ARG A 128 23.20 -23.57 -1.00
N PHE A 129 23.85 -24.57 -0.41
CA PHE A 129 24.90 -24.43 0.59
C PHE A 129 26.30 -24.36 -0.06
N TRP A 130 26.39 -24.32 -1.39
CA TRP A 130 27.62 -24.11 -2.16
C TRP A 130 27.56 -22.80 -2.94
N LYS A 131 28.68 -22.06 -3.01
CA LYS A 131 28.76 -20.80 -3.74
C LYS A 131 30.19 -20.48 -4.13
N ALA A 132 30.42 -20.34 -5.43
CA ALA A 132 31.70 -19.87 -5.98
C ALA A 132 32.92 -20.63 -5.43
N GLY A 133 32.88 -21.96 -5.47
CA GLY A 133 34.04 -22.80 -5.12
C GLY A 133 34.24 -23.07 -3.62
N ARG A 134 33.27 -22.70 -2.77
CA ARG A 134 33.34 -22.89 -1.32
C ARG A 134 31.99 -23.25 -0.72
N LEU A 135 32.03 -23.92 0.44
CA LEU A 135 30.87 -24.02 1.33
C LEU A 135 30.39 -22.59 1.64
N ALA A 136 29.16 -22.31 1.27
CA ALA A 136 28.58 -20.98 1.32
C ALA A 136 27.74 -20.81 2.57
N PRO A 137 28.04 -19.81 3.41
CA PRO A 137 27.11 -19.41 4.45
C PRO A 137 26.13 -18.38 3.88
N ASP A 138 24.84 -18.69 3.92
CA ASP A 138 23.92 -17.83 4.66
C ASP A 138 23.88 -18.50 6.05
N PHE A 139 24.53 -18.02 7.12
CA PHE A 139 23.99 -17.04 8.07
C PHE A 139 25.13 -16.38 8.93
N LYS A 140 24.80 -15.28 9.64
CA LYS A 140 25.70 -14.27 10.24
C LYS A 140 26.62 -14.74 11.39
N TYR A 141 27.74 -14.03 11.50
CA TYR A 141 28.74 -13.93 12.59
C TYR A 141 28.11 -13.65 13.99
N TYR A 142 28.56 -14.31 15.05
CA TYR A 142 28.47 -13.80 16.43
C TYR A 142 29.85 -13.26 16.85
N ASP A 143 29.84 -12.05 17.40
CA ASP A 143 31.01 -11.25 17.82
C ASP A 143 31.43 -11.57 19.28
N LYS A 144 31.35 -12.83 19.71
CA LYS A 144 31.68 -13.23 21.09
C LYS A 144 32.53 -14.49 21.16
N ILE A 145 33.42 -14.49 22.16
CA ILE A 145 34.19 -15.64 22.64
C ILE A 145 33.20 -16.68 23.17
N MET A 146 33.37 -17.94 22.77
CA MET A 146 32.59 -19.06 23.32
C MET A 146 32.97 -19.28 24.79
N ASP A 147 32.08 -19.91 25.57
CA ASP A 147 32.31 -20.18 27.00
C ASP A 147 33.54 -21.08 27.29
N ASP A 148 34.18 -21.62 26.24
CA ASP A 148 35.42 -22.39 26.29
C ASP A 148 36.68 -21.62 25.83
N GLY A 149 36.57 -20.29 25.64
CA GLY A 149 37.71 -19.41 25.37
C GLY A 149 38.14 -19.32 23.89
N ARG A 150 37.45 -19.97 22.95
CA ARG A 150 37.81 -19.91 21.53
C ARG A 150 37.35 -18.61 20.85
N THR A 151 38.24 -18.02 20.01
CA THR A 151 37.93 -16.90 19.10
C THR A 151 38.38 -17.21 17.67
N GLY A 152 37.60 -16.81 16.66
CA GLY A 152 37.83 -17.10 15.24
C GLY A 152 36.78 -18.07 14.69
N GLY A 153 35.95 -17.62 13.74
CA GLY A 153 34.78 -18.37 13.29
C GLY A 153 35.07 -19.53 12.33
N TYR A 154 34.18 -20.54 12.28
CA TYR A 154 33.86 -21.29 11.06
C TYR A 154 32.47 -21.97 11.08
N VAL A 155 32.06 -22.35 9.86
CA VAL A 155 30.75 -22.57 9.20
C VAL A 155 29.66 -23.39 9.93
N TRP A 156 28.51 -22.74 10.14
CA TRP A 156 27.20 -23.38 10.37
C TRP A 156 26.64 -23.86 9.03
N GLY A 157 26.51 -25.18 8.81
CA GLY A 157 25.83 -25.74 7.63
C GLY A 157 26.50 -26.91 6.88
N ASN A 158 27.55 -27.54 7.43
CA ASN A 158 28.19 -28.69 6.77
C ASN A 158 27.22 -29.89 6.65
N CYS A 159 26.59 -30.30 7.77
CA CYS A 159 25.62 -31.39 7.78
C CYS A 159 24.45 -31.15 6.81
N THR A 160 23.94 -29.91 6.76
CA THR A 160 22.92 -29.52 5.78
C THR A 160 23.42 -29.50 4.35
N TRP A 161 24.68 -29.11 4.11
CA TRP A 161 25.30 -29.16 2.79
C TRP A 161 25.35 -30.61 2.30
N TRP A 162 25.87 -31.53 3.13
CA TRP A 162 25.97 -32.94 2.79
C TRP A 162 24.60 -33.57 2.59
N ALA A 163 23.68 -33.42 3.56
CA ALA A 163 22.34 -33.99 3.45
C ALA A 163 21.57 -33.44 2.24
N TYR A 164 21.72 -32.15 1.91
CA TYR A 164 21.12 -31.55 0.71
C TYR A 164 21.71 -32.18 -0.56
N SER A 165 23.04 -32.27 -0.65
CA SER A 165 23.73 -32.84 -1.80
C SER A 165 23.42 -34.30 -2.00
N ARG A 166 23.49 -35.08 -0.93
CA ARG A 166 23.30 -36.52 -0.99
C ARG A 166 21.88 -36.86 -1.39
N ALA A 167 20.90 -36.19 -0.79
CA ALA A 167 19.52 -36.35 -1.22
C ALA A 167 19.30 -35.88 -2.67
N SER A 168 19.92 -34.78 -3.09
CA SER A 168 19.81 -34.29 -4.48
C SER A 168 20.39 -35.27 -5.49
N GLU A 169 21.51 -35.90 -5.14
CA GLU A 169 22.12 -36.95 -5.95
C GLU A 169 21.20 -38.15 -6.08
N VAL A 170 20.69 -38.67 -4.96
CA VAL A 170 19.79 -39.83 -4.96
C VAL A 170 18.52 -39.55 -5.76
N LEU A 171 18.02 -38.32 -5.73
CA LEU A 171 16.87 -37.88 -6.52
C LEU A 171 17.18 -37.59 -7.99
N GLY A 172 18.46 -37.50 -8.38
CA GLY A 172 18.87 -37.03 -9.70
C GLY A 172 18.49 -35.56 -9.99
N ALA A 173 18.06 -34.80 -8.99
CA ALA A 173 17.60 -33.42 -9.12
C ALA A 173 17.84 -32.65 -7.81
N PRO A 174 18.02 -31.31 -7.84
CA PRO A 174 18.18 -30.53 -6.62
C PRO A 174 17.03 -30.76 -5.64
N LEU A 175 17.36 -31.05 -4.37
CA LEU A 175 16.41 -31.19 -3.28
C LEU A 175 15.56 -29.91 -3.17
N ASN A 176 14.31 -30.03 -2.70
CA ASN A 176 13.38 -28.90 -2.65
C ASN A 176 14.03 -27.69 -1.95
N PRO A 177 14.25 -26.58 -2.67
CA PRO A 177 14.95 -25.41 -2.11
C PRO A 177 14.10 -24.69 -1.05
N ASN A 178 12.85 -25.09 -0.82
CA ASN A 178 12.03 -24.58 0.27
C ASN A 178 12.28 -25.31 1.60
N LEU A 179 13.03 -26.41 1.63
CA LEU A 179 13.55 -26.96 2.88
C LEU A 179 14.66 -26.05 3.41
N ARG A 180 14.31 -25.20 4.37
CA ARG A 180 15.13 -24.05 4.83
C ARG A 180 15.52 -24.20 6.30
N GLY A 181 16.53 -23.43 6.68
CA GLY A 181 17.09 -23.40 8.04
C GLY A 181 18.30 -24.31 8.21
N ASN A 182 18.80 -24.38 9.44
CA ASN A 182 19.90 -25.24 9.86
C ASN A 182 19.37 -26.53 10.49
N ALA A 183 19.91 -27.66 10.07
CA ALA A 183 19.70 -28.99 10.63
C ALA A 183 18.27 -29.24 11.15
N GLY A 184 18.05 -29.18 12.47
CA GLY A 184 16.77 -29.44 13.12
C GLY A 184 15.59 -28.57 12.65
N GLN A 185 15.87 -27.41 12.07
CA GLN A 185 14.85 -26.53 11.49
C GLN A 185 14.20 -27.14 10.23
N TRP A 186 14.88 -28.06 9.55
CA TRP A 186 14.33 -28.76 8.38
C TRP A 186 13.08 -29.56 8.74
N TRP A 187 13.00 -30.11 9.95
CA TRP A 187 11.81 -30.80 10.44
C TRP A 187 10.58 -29.88 10.45
N ASP A 188 10.68 -28.75 11.14
CA ASP A 188 9.55 -27.84 11.31
C ASP A 188 9.19 -27.17 9.97
N CYS A 189 10.21 -26.87 9.16
CA CYS A 189 10.05 -26.35 7.81
C CYS A 189 9.27 -27.32 6.91
N ASN A 190 9.66 -28.61 6.90
CA ASN A 190 8.98 -29.63 6.10
C ASN A 190 7.53 -29.85 6.56
N LYS A 191 7.28 -29.96 7.88
CA LYS A 191 5.93 -30.13 8.42
C LYS A 191 5.00 -28.99 8.05
N LYS A 192 5.51 -27.76 8.12
CA LYS A 192 4.76 -26.54 7.81
C LYS A 192 4.48 -26.39 6.31
N GLY A 193 5.46 -26.73 5.48
CA GLY A 193 5.37 -26.60 4.03
C GLY A 193 4.72 -27.78 3.31
N GLY A 194 4.69 -28.96 3.93
CA GLY A 194 4.21 -30.19 3.32
C GLY A 194 5.06 -30.62 2.12
N PHE A 195 6.37 -30.38 2.15
CA PHE A 195 7.24 -30.57 0.98
C PHE A 195 7.51 -32.05 0.67
N TYR A 196 7.73 -32.84 1.71
CA TYR A 196 7.96 -34.29 1.67
C TYR A 196 7.16 -35.01 2.75
N PRO A 197 6.80 -36.29 2.56
CA PRO A 197 6.33 -37.15 3.63
C PRO A 197 7.35 -37.20 4.78
N TYR A 198 6.87 -37.41 6.01
CA TYR A 198 7.72 -37.46 7.19
C TYR A 198 7.11 -38.38 8.26
N GLY A 199 7.94 -38.89 9.17
CA GLY A 199 7.50 -39.76 10.26
C GLY A 199 8.62 -40.08 11.25
N SER A 200 8.40 -41.10 12.09
CA SER A 200 9.32 -41.51 13.15
C SER A 200 10.16 -42.75 12.82
N GLU A 201 9.84 -43.47 11.75
CA GLU A 201 10.50 -44.71 11.38
C GLU A 201 11.73 -44.44 10.50
N PRO A 202 12.89 -45.06 10.79
CA PRO A 202 14.04 -44.94 9.90
C PRO A 202 13.76 -45.63 8.57
N LYS A 203 14.16 -44.98 7.47
CA LYS A 203 14.13 -45.56 6.12
C LYS A 203 15.39 -45.19 5.35
N ALA A 204 15.95 -46.14 4.59
CA ALA A 204 16.98 -45.84 3.61
C ALA A 204 16.45 -44.80 2.61
N GLY A 205 17.26 -43.77 2.32
CA GLY A 205 16.87 -42.66 1.46
C GLY A 205 16.22 -41.49 2.19
N ALA A 206 15.94 -41.63 3.49
CA ALA A 206 15.42 -40.54 4.30
C ALA A 206 16.53 -39.59 4.80
N ILE A 207 16.13 -38.38 5.17
CA ILE A 207 16.97 -37.47 5.96
C ILE A 207 16.56 -37.61 7.42
N VAL A 208 17.46 -38.08 8.27
CA VAL A 208 17.26 -38.06 9.72
C VAL A 208 17.55 -36.67 10.26
N VAL A 209 16.65 -36.15 11.10
CA VAL A 209 16.73 -34.79 11.62
C VAL A 209 16.82 -34.79 13.14
N TYR A 210 17.92 -34.28 13.67
CA TYR A 210 18.17 -34.05 15.09
C TYR A 210 17.93 -32.57 15.44
N ALA A 211 18.01 -32.17 16.71
CA ALA A 211 17.82 -30.77 17.08
C ALA A 211 18.89 -29.85 16.45
N THR A 212 20.14 -30.35 16.39
CA THR A 212 21.31 -29.58 15.94
C THR A 212 22.01 -30.18 14.71
N HIS A 213 21.58 -31.35 14.25
CA HIS A 213 22.25 -32.10 13.18
C HIS A 213 21.28 -32.73 12.18
N VAL A 214 21.75 -33.02 10.97
CA VAL A 214 21.03 -33.77 9.94
C VAL A 214 21.98 -34.71 9.24
N ALA A 215 21.48 -35.88 8.87
CA ALA A 215 22.25 -36.88 8.13
C ALA A 215 21.37 -37.58 7.10
N PHE A 216 22.00 -38.16 6.08
CA PHE A 216 21.29 -38.96 5.08
C PHE A 216 21.36 -40.44 5.47
N VAL A 217 20.20 -41.11 5.52
CA VAL A 217 20.13 -42.55 5.86
C VAL A 217 20.52 -43.36 4.62
N GLU A 218 21.70 -43.95 4.66
CA GLU A 218 22.22 -44.75 3.54
C GLU A 218 21.61 -46.15 3.53
N GLN A 219 21.56 -46.81 4.70
CA GLN A 219 21.00 -48.15 4.81
C GLN A 219 20.57 -48.48 6.25
N ILE A 220 19.79 -49.56 6.36
CA ILE A 220 19.37 -50.14 7.65
C ILE A 220 19.69 -51.63 7.59
N VAL A 221 20.53 -52.11 8.52
CA VAL A 221 20.95 -53.51 8.59
C VAL A 221 20.55 -54.04 9.96
N ASN A 222 19.66 -55.04 10.00
CA ASN A 222 19.16 -55.64 11.25
C ASN A 222 18.63 -54.60 12.26
N GLY A 223 17.94 -53.57 11.78
CA GLY A 223 17.42 -52.47 12.59
C GLY A 223 18.44 -51.38 12.94
N GLN A 224 19.74 -51.59 12.69
CA GLN A 224 20.76 -50.56 12.86
C GLN A 224 20.76 -49.59 11.67
N VAL A 225 20.62 -48.30 11.97
CA VAL A 225 20.67 -47.21 10.98
C VAL A 225 22.13 -46.85 10.69
N TYR A 226 22.49 -46.78 9.41
CA TYR A 226 23.76 -46.26 8.91
C TYR A 226 23.52 -45.00 8.10
N VAL A 227 24.26 -43.95 8.42
CA VAL A 227 24.13 -42.64 7.77
C VAL A 227 25.43 -42.23 7.10
N SER A 228 25.31 -41.37 6.10
CA SER A 228 26.39 -40.53 5.61
C SER A 228 26.16 -39.10 6.12
N GLU A 229 27.19 -38.52 6.73
CA GLU A 229 27.09 -37.22 7.38
C GLU A 229 28.41 -36.45 7.34
N SER A 230 28.32 -35.16 7.61
CA SER A 230 29.49 -34.28 7.68
C SER A 230 29.37 -33.30 8.85
N GLY A 231 30.53 -32.90 9.38
CA GLY A 231 30.63 -32.27 10.69
C GLY A 231 31.33 -30.92 10.71
N TRP A 232 31.43 -30.34 11.90
CA TRP A 232 31.91 -28.97 12.13
C TRP A 232 33.41 -28.75 11.96
N GLN A 233 34.18 -29.82 11.74
CA GLN A 233 35.63 -29.76 11.60
C GLN A 233 36.01 -29.82 10.12
N THR A 234 37.02 -29.04 9.74
CA THR A 234 37.80 -29.29 8.53
C THR A 234 39.15 -29.85 8.95
N LYS A 235 39.74 -30.78 8.18
CA LYS A 235 41.05 -31.38 8.50
C LYS A 235 42.16 -30.32 8.59
N THR A 236 41.99 -29.19 7.90
CA THR A 236 42.87 -28.02 7.93
C THR A 236 42.06 -26.73 8.12
N THR A 237 42.66 -25.68 8.70
CA THR A 237 42.02 -24.34 8.82
C THR A 237 43.00 -23.26 8.32
N PRO A 238 42.65 -22.46 7.28
CA PRO A 238 41.41 -22.49 6.49
C PRO A 238 41.34 -23.73 5.57
N MET A 239 40.11 -24.11 5.18
CA MET A 239 39.87 -25.22 4.26
C MET A 239 40.59 -24.96 2.92
N ALA A 240 41.49 -25.84 2.52
CA ALA A 240 42.29 -25.69 1.29
C ALA A 240 41.63 -26.39 0.09
N THR A 241 40.99 -27.54 0.31
CA THR A 241 40.33 -28.37 -0.72
C THR A 241 39.06 -29.05 -0.19
N TYR A 242 38.29 -29.74 -1.04
CA TYR A 242 37.12 -30.52 -0.60
C TYR A 242 37.50 -31.73 0.27
N ASP A 243 38.75 -32.22 0.19
CA ASP A 243 39.27 -33.32 1.01
C ASP A 243 39.39 -32.97 2.50
N ASP A 244 39.30 -31.68 2.83
CA ASP A 244 39.29 -31.16 4.19
C ASP A 244 37.94 -31.33 4.89
N ILE A 245 36.87 -31.72 4.21
CA ILE A 245 35.55 -31.94 4.84
C ILE A 245 35.63 -33.16 5.76
N TYR A 246 35.27 -32.96 7.04
CA TYR A 246 35.11 -34.07 7.98
C TYR A 246 33.83 -34.83 7.67
N PHE A 247 33.99 -35.98 7.02
CA PHE A 247 32.94 -36.88 6.58
C PHE A 247 32.93 -38.16 7.41
N HIS A 248 31.74 -38.69 7.66
CA HIS A 248 31.54 -39.95 8.32
C HIS A 248 30.48 -40.78 7.62
N TYR A 249 30.78 -42.06 7.48
CA TYR A 249 29.81 -43.09 7.14
C TYR A 249 29.80 -44.12 8.25
N GLY A 250 28.64 -44.38 8.83
CA GLY A 250 28.52 -45.34 9.92
C GLY A 250 27.30 -45.10 10.79
N ILE A 251 27.38 -45.54 12.05
CA ILE A 251 26.40 -45.22 13.07
C ILE A 251 26.36 -43.70 13.27
N PRO A 252 25.19 -43.04 13.30
CA PRO A 252 25.10 -41.59 13.44
C PRO A 252 25.89 -41.08 14.65
N TRP A 253 26.62 -39.97 14.51
CA TRP A 253 27.29 -39.30 15.64
C TRP A 253 26.32 -38.96 16.77
N HIS A 254 25.07 -38.64 16.41
CA HIS A 254 23.98 -38.32 17.32
C HIS A 254 23.13 -39.56 17.68
N ASN A 255 23.72 -40.76 17.70
CA ASN A 255 23.02 -42.02 18.04
C ASN A 255 22.45 -42.08 19.46
N ARG A 256 22.85 -41.17 20.36
CA ARG A 256 22.28 -41.01 21.71
C ARG A 256 21.22 -39.92 21.80
N GLU A 257 21.07 -39.08 20.77
CA GLU A 257 20.03 -38.06 20.69
C GLU A 257 18.80 -38.64 20.00
N THR A 258 17.61 -38.44 20.57
CA THR A 258 16.36 -38.84 19.92
C THR A 258 16.14 -37.95 18.70
N PRO A 259 16.00 -38.51 17.47
CA PRO A 259 15.68 -37.72 16.29
C PRO A 259 14.35 -36.98 16.47
N LYS A 260 14.25 -35.76 15.93
CA LYS A 260 12.95 -35.09 15.71
C LYS A 260 12.07 -35.91 14.76
N GLY A 261 12.70 -36.62 13.84
CA GLY A 261 12.09 -37.61 12.95
C GLY A 261 12.86 -37.75 11.63
N TYR A 262 12.20 -38.38 10.65
CA TYR A 262 12.75 -38.68 9.33
C TYR A 262 11.91 -37.99 8.24
N ILE A 263 12.59 -37.32 7.30
CA ILE A 263 11.98 -36.73 6.11
C ILE A 263 12.21 -37.72 4.95
N TYR A 264 11.13 -38.28 4.41
CA TYR A 264 11.18 -39.32 3.39
C TYR A 264 11.28 -38.70 1.99
N VAL A 265 12.46 -38.19 1.65
CA VAL A 265 12.69 -37.43 0.41
C VAL A 265 12.57 -38.27 -0.85
N THR A 266 12.76 -39.59 -0.75
CA THR A 266 12.64 -40.55 -1.87
C THR A 266 11.23 -41.10 -2.06
N ASP A 267 10.37 -41.10 -1.03
CA ASP A 267 9.04 -41.75 -1.09
C ASP A 267 8.09 -41.05 -2.09
N LYS A 268 8.29 -39.76 -2.38
CA LYS A 268 7.45 -38.99 -3.29
C LYS A 268 8.20 -37.80 -3.89
N ALA A 269 7.88 -37.47 -5.14
CA ALA A 269 8.33 -36.23 -5.77
C ALA A 269 7.97 -35.00 -4.90
N PRO A 270 8.88 -34.03 -4.74
CA PRO A 270 8.66 -32.89 -3.87
C PRO A 270 7.49 -32.02 -4.31
N VAL A 271 6.72 -31.51 -3.35
CA VAL A 271 5.78 -30.40 -3.62
C VAL A 271 6.59 -29.11 -3.76
N THR A 272 6.82 -28.69 -5.00
CA THR A 272 7.62 -27.50 -5.31
C THR A 272 6.81 -26.19 -5.26
N THR A 273 5.48 -26.28 -5.35
CA THR A 273 4.56 -25.14 -5.30
C THR A 273 4.01 -24.93 -3.90
N VAL A 274 4.38 -23.81 -3.26
CA VAL A 274 3.76 -23.41 -2.00
C VAL A 274 2.38 -22.80 -2.31
N SER A 275 1.32 -23.39 -1.77
CA SER A 275 -0.04 -22.85 -1.91
C SER A 275 -0.13 -21.44 -1.29
N SER A 276 -1.10 -20.64 -1.73
CA SER A 276 -1.28 -19.27 -1.26
C SER A 276 -2.72 -18.97 -0.88
N LYS A 277 -2.89 -18.07 0.10
CA LYS A 277 -4.17 -17.57 0.55
C LYS A 277 -4.29 -16.06 0.29
N PRO A 278 -5.47 -15.55 -0.08
CA PRO A 278 -5.68 -14.13 -0.32
C PRO A 278 -5.54 -13.33 0.98
N VAL A 279 -4.98 -12.12 0.87
CA VAL A 279 -4.91 -11.15 1.97
C VAL A 279 -5.13 -9.73 1.45
N SER A 280 -5.51 -8.83 2.34
CA SER A 280 -5.60 -7.39 2.05
C SER A 280 -5.02 -6.62 3.23
N TYR A 281 -3.69 -6.46 3.25
CA TYR A 281 -2.99 -5.60 4.20
C TYR A 281 -1.66 -5.13 3.62
N SER A 282 -1.11 -4.07 4.21
CA SER A 282 0.17 -3.50 3.80
C SER A 282 1.35 -4.05 4.59
N VAL A 283 2.51 -4.11 3.96
CA VAL A 283 3.82 -4.34 4.60
C VAL A 283 4.77 -3.19 4.33
N ARG A 284 5.68 -2.93 5.27
CA ARG A 284 6.75 -1.94 5.16
C ARG A 284 8.05 -2.66 4.87
N VAL A 285 8.62 -2.39 3.71
CA VAL A 285 9.98 -2.81 3.37
C VAL A 285 10.94 -1.68 3.73
N SER A 286 11.90 -1.98 4.60
CA SER A 286 12.89 -1.02 5.11
C SER A 286 14.28 -1.17 4.46
N VAL A 287 14.51 -2.27 3.73
CA VAL A 287 15.77 -2.58 3.04
C VAL A 287 15.68 -2.23 1.54
N ASP A 288 16.78 -1.78 0.95
CA ASP A 288 16.83 -1.28 -0.44
C ASP A 288 17.25 -2.34 -1.47
N GLN A 289 17.56 -3.56 -1.04
CA GLN A 289 17.98 -4.68 -1.88
C GLN A 289 17.08 -5.93 -1.75
N LEU A 290 15.83 -5.78 -1.31
CA LEU A 290 14.88 -6.89 -1.29
C LEU A 290 14.45 -7.24 -2.73
N ARG A 291 14.73 -8.47 -3.16
CA ARG A 291 14.37 -8.97 -4.49
C ARG A 291 12.88 -9.29 -4.58
N MET A 292 12.29 -8.92 -5.71
CA MET A 292 10.99 -9.40 -6.16
C MET A 292 11.18 -10.63 -7.03
N ARG A 293 10.27 -11.60 -6.95
CA ARG A 293 10.38 -12.86 -7.69
C ARG A 293 9.11 -13.22 -8.44
N SER A 294 9.24 -13.97 -9.53
CA SER A 294 8.09 -14.41 -10.34
C SER A 294 7.16 -15.38 -9.59
N GLY A 295 7.66 -16.05 -8.54
CA GLY A 295 6.91 -16.94 -7.66
C GLY A 295 7.44 -16.94 -6.21
N PRO A 296 6.73 -17.59 -5.29
CA PRO A 296 7.07 -17.62 -3.87
C PRO A 296 8.22 -18.59 -3.59
N GLY A 297 9.46 -18.13 -3.73
CA GLY A 297 10.62 -18.97 -3.45
C GLY A 297 11.91 -18.44 -4.09
N THR A 298 13.06 -18.85 -3.57
CA THR A 298 14.36 -18.39 -4.08
C THR A 298 14.76 -19.00 -5.43
N GLY A 299 14.13 -20.12 -5.82
CA GLY A 299 14.31 -20.74 -7.14
C GLY A 299 13.59 -20.01 -8.28
N TYR A 300 12.68 -19.07 -7.97
CA TYR A 300 11.99 -18.28 -8.98
C TYR A 300 12.84 -17.12 -9.49
N ALA A 301 12.65 -16.78 -10.77
CA ALA A 301 13.35 -15.71 -11.46
C ALA A 301 13.30 -14.38 -10.68
N ASN A 302 14.43 -13.68 -10.65
CA ASN A 302 14.54 -12.36 -10.04
C ASN A 302 13.93 -11.29 -10.94
N MET A 303 12.90 -10.60 -10.46
CA MET A 303 12.17 -9.55 -11.18
C MET A 303 12.63 -8.13 -10.78
N GLY A 304 13.81 -8.02 -10.17
CA GLY A 304 14.40 -6.78 -9.70
C GLY A 304 14.18 -6.54 -8.21
N TYR A 305 14.23 -5.28 -7.79
CA TYR A 305 14.20 -4.89 -6.38
C TYR A 305 12.92 -4.12 -6.05
N ILE A 306 12.29 -4.46 -4.93
CA ILE A 306 11.15 -3.69 -4.44
C ILE A 306 11.65 -2.36 -3.84
N PRO A 307 11.02 -1.21 -4.15
CA PRO A 307 11.39 0.06 -3.51
C PRO A 307 11.19 0.03 -1.99
N VAL A 308 12.04 0.71 -1.22
CA VAL A 308 11.79 0.97 0.21
C VAL A 308 10.49 1.74 0.36
N GLY A 309 9.57 1.24 1.19
CA GLY A 309 8.25 1.84 1.32
C GLY A 309 7.19 0.93 1.90
N VAL A 310 5.94 1.37 1.79
CA VAL A 310 4.76 0.59 2.17
C VAL A 310 4.13 0.03 0.91
N HIS A 311 3.84 -1.27 0.90
CA HIS A 311 3.31 -1.99 -0.25
C HIS A 311 2.13 -2.85 0.17
N GLN A 312 1.09 -2.89 -0.65
CA GLN A 312 -0.08 -3.74 -0.42
C GLN A 312 0.22 -5.17 -0.88
N LEU A 313 -0.20 -6.14 -0.08
CA LEU A 313 -0.21 -7.55 -0.45
C LEU A 313 -1.59 -7.97 -0.94
N LYS A 314 -1.63 -8.87 -1.91
CA LYS A 314 -2.87 -9.53 -2.40
C LYS A 314 -2.98 -11.00 -1.99
N ALA A 315 -1.84 -11.65 -1.74
CA ALA A 315 -1.79 -13.02 -1.26
C ALA A 315 -0.55 -13.23 -0.40
N ILE A 316 -0.59 -14.25 0.46
CA ILE A 316 0.59 -14.80 1.12
C ILE A 316 0.62 -16.30 0.94
N THR A 317 1.81 -16.89 0.95
CA THR A 317 1.93 -18.35 1.02
C THR A 317 1.32 -18.91 2.30
N THR A 318 0.91 -20.18 2.27
CA THR A 318 0.33 -20.88 3.43
C THR A 318 1.31 -20.93 4.61
N ASP A 319 2.61 -21.03 4.33
CA ASP A 319 3.68 -20.91 5.33
C ASP A 319 3.89 -19.47 5.86
N GLY A 320 3.27 -18.46 5.23
CA GLY A 320 3.40 -17.05 5.60
C GLY A 320 4.76 -16.41 5.31
N GLU A 321 5.65 -17.08 4.57
CA GLU A 321 7.00 -16.59 4.28
C GLU A 321 7.05 -15.61 3.11
N TRP A 322 6.17 -15.76 2.13
CA TRP A 322 6.18 -14.93 0.92
C TRP A 322 4.88 -14.15 0.79
N GLY A 323 5.01 -12.89 0.42
CA GLY A 323 3.91 -11.98 0.14
C GLY A 323 3.87 -11.62 -1.32
N GLN A 324 2.72 -11.82 -1.96
CA GLN A 324 2.47 -11.39 -3.32
C GLN A 324 2.01 -9.94 -3.33
N LEU A 325 2.73 -9.09 -4.04
CA LEU A 325 2.45 -7.68 -4.18
C LEU A 325 1.18 -7.46 -5.02
N ALA A 326 0.30 -6.58 -4.54
CA ALA A 326 -0.90 -6.19 -5.28
C ALA A 326 -0.56 -5.35 -6.52
N SER A 327 0.56 -4.62 -6.52
CA SER A 327 0.94 -3.68 -7.57
C SER A 327 1.39 -4.34 -8.88
N ASN A 328 2.11 -5.47 -8.80
CA ASN A 328 2.72 -6.14 -9.96
C ASN A 328 2.60 -7.67 -9.91
N GLY A 329 2.03 -8.23 -8.85
CA GLY A 329 1.86 -9.69 -8.71
C GLY A 329 3.13 -10.47 -8.38
N TYR A 330 4.27 -9.82 -8.21
CA TYR A 330 5.53 -10.47 -7.82
C TYR A 330 5.58 -10.76 -6.32
N TRP A 331 6.46 -11.67 -5.94
CA TRP A 331 6.59 -12.16 -4.58
C TRP A 331 7.82 -11.58 -3.90
N ILE A 332 7.66 -11.21 -2.63
CA ILE A 332 8.74 -10.78 -1.75
C ILE A 332 8.78 -11.65 -0.51
N PHE A 333 9.97 -11.82 0.04
CA PHE A 333 10.15 -12.56 1.29
C PHE A 333 9.82 -11.67 2.48
N LEU A 334 8.85 -12.11 3.29
CA LEU A 334 8.22 -11.32 4.35
C LEU A 334 9.10 -11.17 5.60
N GLU A 335 10.16 -11.97 5.76
CA GLU A 335 11.14 -11.74 6.84
C GLU A 335 11.76 -10.32 6.77
N TYR A 336 11.86 -9.76 5.57
CA TYR A 336 12.39 -8.41 5.35
C TYR A 336 11.30 -7.32 5.28
N ALA A 337 10.05 -7.66 5.65
CA ALA A 337 8.92 -6.75 5.56
C ALA A 337 8.08 -6.78 6.86
N GLU A 338 7.81 -5.61 7.43
CA GLU A 338 7.00 -5.50 8.64
C GLU A 338 5.53 -5.29 8.28
N LYS A 339 4.61 -6.08 8.85
CA LYS A 339 3.18 -5.85 8.69
C LYS A 339 2.79 -4.45 9.20
N VAL A 340 2.18 -3.65 8.34
CA VAL A 340 1.66 -2.33 8.70
C VAL A 340 0.28 -2.53 9.32
N ALA A 341 0.15 -2.15 10.59
CA ALA A 341 -1.15 -2.12 11.25
C ALA A 341 -2.09 -1.18 10.48
N GLU A 342 -3.28 -1.69 10.14
CA GLU A 342 -4.29 -0.86 9.51
C GLU A 342 -4.77 0.23 10.48
N LYS A 343 -4.78 1.45 9.98
CA LYS A 343 -5.28 2.60 10.74
C LYS A 343 -6.79 2.68 10.59
N ASP A 344 -7.47 2.90 11.69
CA ASP A 344 -8.93 3.07 11.72
C ASP A 344 -9.38 4.22 10.80
N SER A 345 -10.38 3.94 9.97
CA SER A 345 -10.95 4.85 8.98
C SER A 345 -12.24 5.53 9.45
N ASN A 346 -12.78 5.16 10.61
CA ASN A 346 -14.05 5.68 11.11
C ASN A 346 -13.93 7.14 11.59
N ASN A 347 -14.42 8.05 10.75
CA ASN A 347 -14.49 9.49 11.01
C ASN A 347 -15.91 9.97 11.36
N ASN A 348 -16.79 9.10 11.85
CA ASN A 348 -18.15 9.49 12.22
C ASN A 348 -18.23 10.08 13.64
N LEU A 349 -19.20 10.98 13.85
CA LEU A 349 -19.70 11.31 15.18
C LEU A 349 -20.69 10.24 15.64
N LYS A 350 -20.63 9.90 16.94
CA LYS A 350 -21.68 9.16 17.66
C LYS A 350 -22.81 10.10 18.11
N THR A 351 -22.47 11.33 18.50
CA THR A 351 -23.46 12.36 18.88
C THR A 351 -23.01 13.77 18.49
N LEU A 352 -23.99 14.64 18.23
CA LEU A 352 -23.83 16.08 18.10
C LEU A 352 -24.99 16.76 18.83
N LYS A 353 -24.68 17.63 19.80
CA LYS A 353 -25.67 18.34 20.63
C LYS A 353 -25.27 19.80 20.82
N VAL A 354 -26.26 20.66 20.97
CA VAL A 354 -26.08 22.04 21.44
C VAL A 354 -26.81 22.18 22.77
N SER A 355 -26.12 22.65 23.81
CA SER A 355 -26.70 22.77 25.15
C SER A 355 -27.97 23.63 25.13
N GLY A 356 -29.10 23.05 25.56
CA GLY A 356 -30.40 23.74 25.65
C GLY A 356 -31.17 23.87 24.33
N TYR A 357 -30.64 23.36 23.20
CA TYR A 357 -31.28 23.51 21.89
C TYR A 357 -31.26 22.23 21.07
N SER A 358 -32.38 21.93 20.43
CA SER A 358 -32.50 20.84 19.47
C SER A 358 -31.95 21.26 18.11
N ILE A 359 -31.21 20.35 17.47
CA ILE A 359 -30.73 20.52 16.09
C ILE A 359 -31.69 19.83 15.11
N SER A 360 -31.82 20.38 13.91
CA SER A 360 -32.64 19.85 12.82
C SER A 360 -31.79 19.61 11.56
N PRO A 361 -31.86 18.42 10.94
CA PRO A 361 -32.63 17.24 11.36
C PRO A 361 -32.09 16.59 12.65
N LYS A 362 -32.81 15.59 13.20
CA LYS A 362 -32.30 14.76 14.31
C LYS A 362 -30.95 14.15 13.89
N PHE A 363 -30.00 14.06 14.82
CA PHE A 363 -28.64 13.63 14.49
C PHE A 363 -28.61 12.23 13.85
N LYS A 364 -27.84 12.10 12.77
CA LYS A 364 -27.54 10.87 12.05
C LYS A 364 -26.10 10.97 11.54
N ALA A 365 -25.29 9.92 11.73
CA ALA A 365 -23.86 9.96 11.43
C ALA A 365 -23.52 10.35 9.98
N ALA A 366 -24.39 10.00 9.02
CA ALA A 366 -24.23 10.31 7.60
C ALA A 366 -24.60 11.76 7.23
N THR A 367 -25.43 12.44 8.03
CA THR A 367 -25.88 13.80 7.75
C THR A 367 -24.84 14.81 8.25
N THR A 368 -24.37 15.68 7.35
CA THR A 368 -23.30 16.64 7.65
C THR A 368 -23.79 18.07 7.83
N ASN A 369 -25.07 18.36 7.58
CA ASN A 369 -25.64 19.71 7.72
C ASN A 369 -26.78 19.72 8.72
N TYR A 370 -26.69 20.63 9.69
CA TYR A 370 -27.68 20.84 10.74
C TYR A 370 -27.99 22.31 10.88
N SER A 371 -29.19 22.58 11.39
CA SER A 371 -29.68 23.92 11.67
C SER A 371 -30.29 24.00 13.06
N LEU A 372 -30.18 25.18 13.68
CA LEU A 372 -30.94 25.53 14.88
C LEU A 372 -31.18 27.03 14.93
N THR A 373 -32.24 27.41 15.62
CA THR A 373 -32.60 28.81 15.85
C THR A 373 -32.57 29.08 17.35
N VAL A 374 -31.89 30.16 17.75
CA VAL A 374 -31.82 30.61 19.13
C VAL A 374 -32.46 31.98 19.30
N PRO A 375 -33.08 32.27 20.45
CA PRO A 375 -33.58 33.60 20.79
C PRO A 375 -32.51 34.70 20.70
N SER A 376 -32.97 35.93 20.52
CA SER A 376 -32.10 37.12 20.41
C SER A 376 -31.26 37.40 21.67
N ASN A 377 -31.71 37.01 22.87
CA ASN A 377 -30.97 37.18 24.12
C ASN A 377 -29.79 36.18 24.30
N VAL A 378 -29.66 35.17 23.43
CA VAL A 378 -28.61 34.16 23.52
C VAL A 378 -27.36 34.63 22.79
N SER A 379 -26.37 35.11 23.52
CA SER A 379 -25.10 35.61 22.96
C SER A 379 -24.08 34.51 22.66
N SER A 380 -24.24 33.32 23.23
CA SER A 380 -23.37 32.17 22.96
C SER A 380 -24.09 30.84 23.15
N VAL A 381 -23.61 29.81 22.46
CA VAL A 381 -24.03 28.42 22.65
C VAL A 381 -22.85 27.50 22.85
N THR A 382 -23.06 26.36 23.52
CA THR A 382 -22.02 25.34 23.71
C THR A 382 -22.32 24.12 22.84
N VAL A 383 -21.40 23.81 21.93
CA VAL A 383 -21.47 22.64 21.04
C VAL A 383 -20.74 21.47 21.68
N LYS A 384 -21.43 20.34 21.85
CA LYS A 384 -20.89 19.07 22.37
C LYS A 384 -20.99 18.00 21.30
N ALA A 385 -19.95 17.19 21.15
CA ALA A 385 -19.94 16.08 20.20
C ALA A 385 -19.11 14.92 20.73
N VAL A 386 -19.44 13.70 20.33
CA VAL A 386 -18.71 12.48 20.71
C VAL A 386 -18.31 11.75 19.45
N LYS A 387 -17.02 11.42 19.32
CA LYS A 387 -16.47 10.62 18.22
C LYS A 387 -16.93 9.16 18.33
N SER A 388 -17.20 8.51 17.20
CA SER A 388 -17.57 7.09 17.15
C SER A 388 -16.38 6.19 17.47
N SER A 389 -15.22 6.49 16.88
CA SER A 389 -13.96 5.78 17.17
C SER A 389 -13.19 6.43 18.33
N LYS A 390 -12.63 5.60 19.22
CA LYS A 390 -11.68 6.06 20.26
C LYS A 390 -10.35 6.53 19.66
N LYS A 391 -9.96 6.07 18.48
CA LYS A 391 -8.71 6.43 17.80
C LYS A 391 -8.80 7.72 16.97
N ALA A 392 -10.02 8.18 16.67
CA ALA A 392 -10.23 9.44 15.97
C ALA A 392 -9.92 10.68 16.83
N SER A 393 -9.68 11.82 16.19
CA SER A 393 -9.57 13.13 16.83
C SER A 393 -10.78 14.01 16.50
N LEU A 394 -11.10 14.96 17.38
CA LEU A 394 -12.28 15.81 17.30
C LEU A 394 -11.88 17.27 17.50
N SER A 395 -12.44 18.17 16.69
CA SER A 395 -12.24 19.62 16.82
C SER A 395 -13.53 20.39 16.50
N GLY A 396 -13.62 21.64 16.96
CA GLY A 396 -14.77 22.50 16.71
C GLY A 396 -15.91 22.41 17.74
N THR A 397 -15.74 21.69 18.84
CA THR A 397 -16.64 21.74 20.01
C THR A 397 -16.34 22.94 20.92
N GLY A 398 -17.17 23.16 21.94
CA GLY A 398 -17.00 24.22 22.94
C GLY A 398 -17.95 25.41 22.75
N ALA A 399 -17.66 26.51 23.44
CA ALA A 399 -18.45 27.74 23.40
C ALA A 399 -18.29 28.48 22.06
N VAL A 400 -19.39 29.00 21.54
CA VAL A 400 -19.47 29.73 20.28
C VAL A 400 -20.24 31.02 20.53
N ALA A 401 -19.57 32.16 20.41
CA ALA A 401 -20.21 33.47 20.42
C ALA A 401 -21.03 33.66 19.13
N LEU A 402 -22.22 34.26 19.26
CA LEU A 402 -23.18 34.42 18.19
C LEU A 402 -23.39 35.89 17.87
N VAL A 403 -23.33 36.24 16.59
CA VAL A 403 -23.85 37.52 16.09
C VAL A 403 -25.33 37.37 15.75
N THR A 404 -26.09 38.46 15.78
CA THR A 404 -27.48 38.46 15.31
C THR A 404 -27.53 38.03 13.84
N GLY A 405 -28.47 37.14 13.50
CA GLY A 405 -28.58 36.54 12.19
C GLY A 405 -27.86 35.19 12.08
N SER A 406 -27.35 34.88 10.89
CA SER A 406 -26.76 33.57 10.58
C SER A 406 -25.33 33.45 11.11
N ASN A 407 -25.04 32.32 11.77
CA ASN A 407 -23.73 31.93 12.26
C ASN A 407 -23.44 30.52 11.77
N VAL A 408 -22.21 30.26 11.31
CA VAL A 408 -21.81 28.94 10.85
C VAL A 408 -20.72 28.40 11.77
N LYS A 409 -20.92 27.20 12.29
CA LYS A 409 -19.93 26.47 13.10
C LYS A 409 -19.68 25.09 12.51
N THR A 410 -18.41 24.69 12.43
CA THR A 410 -18.03 23.36 11.96
C THR A 410 -17.43 22.53 13.09
N VAL A 411 -17.78 21.24 13.11
CA VAL A 411 -17.19 20.20 13.95
C VAL A 411 -16.51 19.20 13.03
N THR A 412 -15.21 18.95 13.21
CA THR A 412 -14.43 18.07 12.33
C THR A 412 -13.95 16.85 13.11
N VAL A 413 -14.26 15.67 12.60
CA VAL A 413 -13.72 14.39 13.08
C VAL A 413 -12.67 13.91 12.09
N THR A 414 -11.49 13.57 12.58
CA THR A 414 -10.40 13.00 11.75
C THR A 414 -10.08 11.61 12.26
N ALA A 415 -10.25 10.59 11.40
CA ALA A 415 -9.92 9.20 11.70
C ALA A 415 -8.40 8.99 11.86
N GLU A 416 -7.99 7.85 12.38
CA GLU A 416 -6.57 7.51 12.59
C GLU A 416 -5.79 7.50 11.27
N ASN A 417 -6.44 7.05 10.19
CA ASN A 417 -5.87 7.05 8.83
C ASN A 417 -5.77 8.47 8.21
N GLY A 418 -6.31 9.50 8.86
CA GLY A 418 -6.31 10.89 8.38
C GLY A 418 -7.54 11.30 7.58
N ALA A 419 -8.47 10.39 7.29
CA ALA A 419 -9.74 10.74 6.63
C ALA A 419 -10.57 11.65 7.55
N ALA A 420 -11.03 12.78 7.03
CA ALA A 420 -11.79 13.76 7.82
C ALA A 420 -13.24 13.85 7.35
N LYS A 421 -14.16 14.03 8.31
CA LYS A 421 -15.57 14.34 8.07
C LYS A 421 -15.94 15.61 8.82
N VAL A 422 -16.65 16.51 8.14
CA VAL A 422 -17.03 17.82 8.66
C VAL A 422 -18.55 17.87 8.84
N TYR A 423 -18.99 18.22 10.04
CA TYR A 423 -20.38 18.48 10.39
C TYR A 423 -20.58 19.97 10.57
N THR A 424 -21.50 20.56 9.82
CA THR A 424 -21.80 21.99 9.78
C THR A 424 -23.09 22.26 10.55
N LEU A 425 -23.01 23.20 11.50
CA LEU A 425 -24.12 23.76 12.25
C LEU A 425 -24.38 25.19 11.78
N ASN A 426 -25.56 25.39 11.20
CA ASN A 426 -26.10 26.70 10.84
C ASN A 426 -26.97 27.19 12.00
N ILE A 427 -26.45 28.15 12.77
CA ILE A 427 -27.11 28.71 13.96
C ILE A 427 -27.68 30.08 13.60
N THR A 428 -29.00 30.19 13.61
CA THR A 428 -29.70 31.46 13.40
C THR A 428 -30.04 32.09 14.75
N ARG A 429 -29.38 33.19 15.10
CA ARG A 429 -29.75 34.01 16.26
C ARG A 429 -30.81 35.02 15.84
N CYS A 430 -32.00 34.94 16.41
CA CYS A 430 -33.10 35.84 16.09
C CYS A 430 -32.75 37.31 16.37
N LYS A 431 -33.45 38.21 15.67
CA LYS A 431 -33.43 39.65 15.96
C LYS A 431 -34.57 39.96 16.93
N GLN A 432 -34.32 40.83 17.89
CA GLN A 432 -35.37 41.36 18.76
C GLN A 432 -36.22 42.37 17.98
N ILE A 433 -37.55 42.28 18.08
CA ILE A 433 -38.50 43.23 17.48
C ILE A 433 -39.48 43.74 18.53
N LYS A 434 -40.06 44.93 18.31
CA LYS A 434 -41.16 45.47 19.11
C LYS A 434 -42.45 45.39 18.31
N VAL A 435 -43.52 44.92 18.94
CA VAL A 435 -44.84 44.77 18.33
C VAL A 435 -45.89 45.40 19.23
N LYS A 436 -46.93 45.98 18.63
CA LYS A 436 -48.11 46.49 19.32
C LYS A 436 -49.25 45.49 19.15
N VAL A 437 -49.75 44.93 20.25
CA VAL A 437 -50.95 44.08 20.23
C VAL A 437 -52.15 44.96 19.95
N THR A 438 -52.99 44.57 18.97
CA THR A 438 -54.12 45.39 18.51
C THR A 438 -55.44 45.03 19.19
N VAL A 439 -55.57 43.78 19.67
CA VAL A 439 -56.75 43.25 20.36
C VAL A 439 -56.71 43.46 21.88
N THR A 440 -57.88 43.44 22.53
CA THR A 440 -58.02 43.62 23.99
C THR A 440 -57.46 42.45 24.79
N ASP A 441 -57.68 41.21 24.33
CA ASP A 441 -57.28 39.98 25.02
C ASP A 441 -56.69 38.94 24.06
N LEU A 442 -55.36 38.97 23.90
CA LEU A 442 -54.63 38.01 23.07
C LEU A 442 -54.18 36.79 23.89
N ASN A 443 -54.43 35.58 23.39
CA ASN A 443 -53.96 34.37 24.06
C ASN A 443 -52.43 34.24 24.02
N MET A 444 -51.80 34.09 25.19
CA MET A 444 -50.41 33.65 25.30
C MET A 444 -50.38 32.13 25.37
N ARG A 445 -49.45 31.50 24.67
CA ARG A 445 -49.37 30.03 24.59
C ARG A 445 -47.99 29.48 24.96
N GLY A 446 -47.96 28.22 25.37
CA GLY A 446 -46.73 27.51 25.71
C GLY A 446 -45.76 27.32 24.52
N GLY A 447 -46.26 27.39 23.28
CA GLY A 447 -45.49 27.20 22.06
C GLY A 447 -46.08 27.92 20.84
N PRO A 448 -45.37 27.88 19.70
CA PRO A 448 -45.75 28.57 18.46
C PRO A 448 -46.85 27.79 17.73
N GLY A 449 -48.10 27.99 18.13
CA GLY A 449 -49.26 27.38 17.49
C GLY A 449 -50.49 27.35 18.41
N THR A 450 -51.67 27.20 17.81
CA THR A 450 -52.94 27.07 18.54
C THR A 450 -53.09 25.76 19.30
N LYS A 451 -52.32 24.73 18.94
CA LYS A 451 -52.31 23.40 19.62
C LYS A 451 -51.66 23.41 21.00
N TYR A 452 -50.93 24.46 21.36
CA TYR A 452 -50.30 24.58 22.67
C TYR A 452 -51.27 25.22 23.67
N ASP A 453 -51.23 24.77 24.92
CA ASP A 453 -52.08 25.31 25.99
C ASP A 453 -51.97 26.83 26.10
N SER A 454 -53.12 27.45 26.37
CA SER A 454 -53.16 28.84 26.81
C SER A 454 -52.48 28.99 28.17
N LYS A 455 -51.67 30.03 28.31
CA LYS A 455 -50.95 30.43 29.54
C LYS A 455 -51.45 31.79 30.04
N GLY A 456 -52.65 32.20 29.60
CA GLY A 456 -53.31 33.44 30.01
C GLY A 456 -53.58 34.40 28.84
N LYS A 457 -54.15 35.57 29.18
CA LYS A 457 -54.44 36.66 28.26
C LYS A 457 -53.36 37.75 28.33
N LEU A 458 -53.02 38.32 27.19
CA LEU A 458 -52.15 39.47 27.05
C LEU A 458 -53.00 40.66 26.62
N LYS A 459 -52.96 41.72 27.43
CA LYS A 459 -53.68 42.96 27.15
C LYS A 459 -53.07 43.74 25.98
N LYS A 460 -53.83 44.70 25.47
CA LYS A 460 -53.36 45.65 24.45
C LYS A 460 -52.14 46.41 24.96
N GLY A 461 -51.09 46.53 24.15
CA GLY A 461 -49.84 47.17 24.57
C GLY A 461 -48.67 46.91 23.63
N THR A 462 -47.52 47.49 23.96
CA THR A 462 -46.26 47.28 23.21
C THR A 462 -45.39 46.24 23.89
N TYR A 463 -44.99 45.22 23.14
CA TYR A 463 -44.23 44.08 23.65
C TYR A 463 -42.97 43.80 22.84
N VAL A 464 -41.96 43.23 23.50
CA VAL A 464 -40.69 42.85 22.89
C VAL A 464 -40.72 41.37 22.56
N ILE A 465 -40.49 41.04 21.30
CA ILE A 465 -40.39 39.67 20.78
C ILE A 465 -38.91 39.31 20.59
N VAL A 466 -38.50 38.19 21.17
CA VAL A 466 -37.10 37.72 21.16
C VAL A 466 -36.84 36.60 20.16
N GLN A 467 -37.89 35.95 19.66
CA GLN A 467 -37.83 34.87 18.69
C GLN A 467 -39.13 34.83 17.89
N THR A 468 -39.06 34.50 16.60
CA THR A 468 -40.24 34.26 15.77
C THR A 468 -40.18 32.85 15.17
N LYS A 469 -41.34 32.20 15.03
CA LYS A 469 -41.47 30.89 14.40
C LYS A 469 -42.89 30.72 13.88
N ASN A 470 -43.03 30.42 12.57
CA ASN A 470 -44.31 30.09 11.92
C ASN A 470 -45.45 31.10 12.18
N GLY A 471 -45.16 32.41 12.14
CA GLY A 471 -46.14 33.46 12.43
C GLY A 471 -46.35 33.77 13.92
N TRP A 472 -45.67 33.07 14.83
CA TRP A 472 -45.74 33.31 16.27
C TRP A 472 -44.49 34.04 16.78
N GLY A 473 -44.67 34.89 17.79
CA GLY A 473 -43.61 35.64 18.46
C GLY A 473 -43.48 35.25 19.93
N LYS A 474 -42.25 34.95 20.38
CA LYS A 474 -41.94 34.67 21.78
C LYS A 474 -41.66 35.97 22.54
N LEU A 475 -42.44 36.24 23.58
CA LEU A 475 -42.32 37.42 24.44
C LEU A 475 -41.03 37.37 25.28
N LYS A 476 -40.38 38.53 25.43
CA LYS A 476 -39.19 38.67 26.29
C LYS A 476 -39.53 38.47 27.78
N LYS A 477 -40.69 38.97 28.23
CA LYS A 477 -41.05 39.09 29.65
C LYS A 477 -41.26 37.73 30.33
N ASN A 478 -42.05 36.85 29.71
CA ASN A 478 -42.47 35.57 30.31
C ASN A 478 -42.16 34.36 29.41
N GLY A 479 -41.60 34.56 28.22
CA GLY A 479 -41.24 33.47 27.31
C GLY A 479 -42.43 32.77 26.64
N HIS A 480 -43.66 33.24 26.81
CA HIS A 480 -44.84 32.71 26.12
C HIS A 480 -44.91 33.21 24.67
N TRP A 481 -45.68 32.50 23.85
CA TRP A 481 -45.85 32.77 22.43
C TRP A 481 -47.18 33.45 22.15
N ILE A 482 -47.16 34.45 21.27
CA ILE A 482 -48.37 35.12 20.76
C ILE A 482 -48.42 35.01 19.24
N ASP A 483 -49.63 35.00 18.69
CA ASP A 483 -49.84 35.04 17.24
C ASP A 483 -49.59 36.46 16.73
N LEU A 484 -48.65 36.61 15.80
CA LEU A 484 -48.24 37.92 15.28
C LEU A 484 -49.27 38.52 14.32
N ASN A 485 -50.26 37.75 13.87
CA ASN A 485 -51.37 38.27 13.06
C ASN A 485 -52.24 39.28 13.83
N TYR A 486 -52.23 39.24 15.16
CA TYR A 486 -52.92 40.20 16.03
C TYR A 486 -51.99 41.31 16.55
N THR A 487 -50.91 41.56 15.81
CA THR A 487 -49.93 42.57 16.17
C THR A 487 -49.53 43.42 14.97
N GLU A 488 -49.18 44.67 15.23
CA GLU A 488 -48.60 45.58 14.25
C GLU A 488 -47.15 45.91 14.64
N PRO A 489 -46.27 46.26 13.69
CA PRO A 489 -44.95 46.79 14.01
C PRO A 489 -45.10 48.03 14.88
N ALA A 490 -44.53 48.03 16.08
CA ALA A 490 -44.44 49.23 16.89
C ALA A 490 -43.34 50.12 16.28
N THR A 491 -43.71 50.98 15.32
CA THR A 491 -42.83 52.04 14.82
C THR A 491 -42.40 52.90 16.00
N ALA A 492 -41.10 53.01 16.21
CA ALA A 492 -40.56 54.03 17.10
C ALA A 492 -40.93 55.40 16.53
N ALA A 493 -41.42 56.31 17.38
CA ALA A 493 -41.38 57.73 17.08
C ALA A 493 -39.99 58.10 16.54
N ALA A 494 -39.97 59.04 15.60
CA ALA A 494 -38.77 59.49 14.90
C ALA A 494 -37.59 59.67 15.87
N PRO A 495 -36.38 59.21 15.51
CA PRO A 495 -35.23 59.37 16.39
C PRO A 495 -34.91 60.86 16.54
N PRO A 496 -34.62 61.37 17.76
CA PRO A 496 -34.00 62.66 17.94
C PRO A 496 -32.65 62.70 17.21
N LYS A 497 -32.32 63.86 16.65
CA LYS A 497 -30.99 64.20 16.13
C LYS A 497 -29.92 63.82 17.16
N GLU A 498 -28.94 63.01 16.77
CA GLU A 498 -27.68 62.86 17.50
C GLU A 498 -26.49 63.19 16.58
N GLU A 499 -25.80 64.25 16.98
CA GLU A 499 -24.38 64.51 16.74
C GLU A 499 -23.67 64.40 18.12
N PRO A 500 -22.35 64.16 18.21
CA PRO A 500 -21.71 62.85 18.02
C PRO A 500 -20.85 62.37 19.22
N LYS A 501 -20.35 61.12 19.09
CA LYS A 501 -19.22 60.43 19.80
C LYS A 501 -19.69 59.49 20.93
N GLN A 502 -19.25 58.23 21.06
CA GLN A 502 -18.07 57.54 20.55
C GLN A 502 -18.38 56.02 20.46
N LYS A 503 -18.35 55.45 19.25
CA LYS A 503 -18.36 53.98 19.05
C LYS A 503 -16.92 53.47 19.01
N VAL A 504 -16.58 52.62 19.97
CA VAL A 504 -15.39 51.76 19.90
C VAL A 504 -15.54 50.84 18.68
N LYS A 505 -14.82 51.18 17.60
CA LYS A 505 -14.77 50.41 16.35
C LYS A 505 -13.96 49.14 16.56
N ALA A 506 -14.59 47.99 16.39
CA ALA A 506 -13.88 46.75 16.07
C ALA A 506 -13.10 46.94 14.75
N LYS A 507 -11.77 46.93 14.86
CA LYS A 507 -10.83 47.20 13.79
C LYS A 507 -10.82 46.02 12.80
N ALA A 508 -11.56 46.12 11.71
CA ALA A 508 -11.41 45.22 10.57
C ALA A 508 -9.97 45.34 10.03
N ALA A 509 -9.24 44.23 9.97
CA ALA A 509 -7.86 44.23 9.52
C ALA A 509 -7.77 44.70 8.05
N ASN A 510 -6.99 45.75 7.81
CA ASN A 510 -6.69 46.23 6.46
C ASN A 510 -6.06 45.10 5.63
N PHE A 511 -6.49 44.93 4.38
CA PHE A 511 -5.88 43.97 3.45
C PHE A 511 -5.47 44.64 2.14
N LYS A 512 -4.44 44.11 1.48
CA LYS A 512 -3.98 44.63 0.19
C LYS A 512 -4.71 43.95 -0.95
N VAL A 513 -4.98 44.71 -2.01
CA VAL A 513 -5.51 44.22 -3.28
C VAL A 513 -4.67 44.78 -4.43
N LYS A 514 -4.51 44.01 -5.50
CA LYS A 514 -3.85 44.43 -6.73
C LYS A 514 -4.91 44.69 -7.79
N VAL A 515 -5.02 45.93 -8.25
CA VAL A 515 -5.92 46.30 -9.36
C VAL A 515 -5.40 45.65 -10.63
N THR A 516 -6.28 44.97 -11.37
CA THR A 516 -5.90 44.20 -12.56
C THR A 516 -6.13 44.96 -13.88
N VAL A 517 -6.97 45.99 -13.85
CA VAL A 517 -7.31 46.84 -15.01
C VAL A 517 -6.46 48.11 -15.08
N THR A 518 -6.37 48.72 -16.26
CA THR A 518 -5.56 49.93 -16.52
C THR A 518 -6.13 51.19 -15.88
N GLY A 519 -7.46 51.28 -15.77
CA GLY A 519 -8.18 52.35 -15.07
C GLY A 519 -9.42 51.83 -14.36
N LEU A 520 -9.44 51.93 -13.02
CA LEU A 520 -10.56 51.53 -12.17
C LEU A 520 -11.25 52.75 -11.56
N ASN A 521 -12.54 52.97 -11.85
CA ASN A 521 -13.30 54.09 -11.28
C ASN A 521 -13.34 54.06 -9.74
N MET A 522 -12.98 55.19 -9.13
CA MET A 522 -13.11 55.44 -7.69
C MET A 522 -14.38 56.24 -7.43
N ARG A 523 -15.17 55.87 -6.42
CA ARG A 523 -16.46 56.54 -6.13
C ARG A 523 -16.54 57.04 -4.70
N SER A 524 -17.40 58.02 -4.45
CA SER A 524 -17.63 58.55 -3.10
C SER A 524 -18.30 57.54 -2.14
N GLY A 525 -18.92 56.47 -2.66
CA GLY A 525 -19.57 55.42 -1.87
C GLY A 525 -19.62 54.05 -2.58
N PRO A 526 -20.05 52.99 -1.88
CA PRO A 526 -20.04 51.61 -2.38
C PRO A 526 -21.21 51.33 -3.33
N GLY A 527 -21.08 51.74 -4.60
CA GLY A 527 -22.11 51.50 -5.61
C GLY A 527 -21.92 52.33 -6.87
N LYS A 528 -22.57 51.92 -7.97
CA LYS A 528 -22.54 52.67 -9.24
C LYS A 528 -23.29 54.01 -9.17
N LYS A 529 -24.22 54.17 -8.20
CA LYS A 529 -25.00 55.41 -7.97
C LYS A 529 -24.20 56.55 -7.33
N TYR A 530 -23.00 56.28 -6.79
CA TYR A 530 -22.18 57.30 -6.13
C TYR A 530 -21.29 58.05 -7.12
N LYS A 531 -21.07 59.36 -6.89
CA LYS A 531 -20.28 60.26 -7.76
C LYS A 531 -18.89 59.67 -8.06
N ASN A 532 -18.51 59.66 -9.34
CA ASN A 532 -17.17 59.29 -9.77
C ASN A 532 -16.16 60.35 -9.26
N LYS A 533 -15.07 59.89 -8.66
CA LYS A 533 -13.99 60.71 -8.06
C LYS A 533 -12.66 60.51 -8.79
N GLY A 534 -12.72 59.97 -10.01
CA GLY A 534 -11.57 59.76 -10.90
C GLY A 534 -11.17 58.29 -11.02
N THR A 535 -10.06 58.06 -11.71
CA THR A 535 -9.64 56.72 -12.14
C THR A 535 -8.38 56.28 -11.39
N LEU A 536 -8.40 55.06 -10.86
CA LEU A 536 -7.27 54.45 -10.17
C LEU A 536 -6.44 53.60 -11.15
N LYS A 537 -5.15 53.91 -11.25
CA LYS A 537 -4.20 53.17 -12.10
C LYS A 537 -3.95 51.75 -11.59
N LYS A 538 -3.38 50.89 -12.43
CA LYS A 538 -2.95 49.53 -12.07
C LYS A 538 -1.89 49.58 -10.97
N GLY A 539 -2.10 48.86 -9.86
CA GLY A 539 -1.21 48.94 -8.71
C GLY A 539 -1.70 48.15 -7.50
N THR A 540 -0.93 48.17 -6.40
CA THR A 540 -1.31 47.52 -5.14
C THR A 540 -1.82 48.55 -4.16
N TYR A 541 -3.04 48.37 -3.66
CA TYR A 541 -3.74 49.31 -2.79
C TYR A 541 -4.24 48.64 -1.52
N THR A 542 -4.37 49.42 -0.45
CA THR A 542 -4.83 48.90 0.86
C THR A 542 -6.31 49.21 1.04
N ILE A 543 -7.10 48.19 1.33
CA ILE A 543 -8.53 48.28 1.62
C ILE A 543 -8.74 48.29 3.13
N SER A 544 -9.43 49.31 3.62
CA SER A 544 -9.73 49.51 5.04
C SER A 544 -11.15 49.08 5.42
N GLN A 545 -12.05 48.93 4.45
CA GLN A 545 -13.43 48.53 4.67
C GLN A 545 -14.01 47.88 3.42
N THR A 546 -14.94 46.94 3.58
CA THR A 546 -15.70 46.35 2.47
C THR A 546 -17.19 46.48 2.69
N LYS A 547 -17.96 46.75 1.62
CA LYS A 547 -19.43 46.79 1.65
C LYS A 547 -19.97 46.47 0.26
N GLY A 548 -20.82 45.44 0.14
CA GLY A 548 -21.53 45.11 -1.11
C GLY A 548 -20.63 44.86 -2.34
N GLY A 549 -19.47 44.21 -2.17
CA GLY A 549 -18.50 43.98 -3.25
C GLY A 549 -17.61 45.18 -3.60
N TRP A 550 -17.66 46.26 -2.81
CA TRP A 550 -16.78 47.43 -2.91
C TRP A 550 -15.78 47.46 -1.76
N GLY A 551 -14.59 47.99 -2.02
CA GLY A 551 -13.52 48.20 -1.04
C GLY A 551 -13.17 49.68 -0.91
N LYS A 552 -13.11 50.18 0.33
CA LYS A 552 -12.68 51.54 0.64
C LYS A 552 -11.16 51.63 0.69
N LEU A 553 -10.57 52.48 -0.14
CA LEU A 553 -9.13 52.73 -0.18
C LEU A 553 -8.68 53.46 1.10
N LYS A 554 -7.59 52.98 1.70
CA LYS A 554 -7.01 53.61 2.90
C LYS A 554 -6.48 55.02 2.62
N LYS A 555 -5.91 55.27 1.43
CA LYS A 555 -5.20 56.52 1.12
C LYS A 555 -6.13 57.74 1.00
N ASN A 556 -7.27 57.59 0.34
CA ASN A 556 -8.16 58.72 0.00
C ASN A 556 -9.63 58.49 0.42
N GLY A 557 -9.94 57.34 1.03
CA GLY A 557 -11.31 57.05 1.49
C GLY A 557 -12.32 56.76 0.38
N HIS A 558 -11.92 56.73 -0.88
CA HIS A 558 -12.82 56.42 -2.00
C HIS A 558 -13.04 54.90 -2.16
N TRP A 559 -14.14 54.54 -2.81
CA TRP A 559 -14.57 53.16 -2.99
C TRP A 559 -14.26 52.66 -4.40
N ILE A 560 -13.69 51.46 -4.47
CA ILE A 560 -13.43 50.74 -5.73
C ILE A 560 -14.16 49.40 -5.73
N LYS A 561 -14.54 48.92 -6.91
CA LYS A 561 -15.23 47.64 -7.05
C LYS A 561 -14.21 46.50 -7.01
N LEU A 562 -14.36 45.58 -6.05
CA LEU A 562 -13.33 44.57 -5.74
C LEU A 562 -13.21 43.48 -6.80
N GLU A 563 -14.21 43.29 -7.68
CA GLU A 563 -14.16 42.32 -8.77
C GLU A 563 -13.04 42.60 -9.78
N TYR A 564 -12.62 43.87 -9.90
CA TYR A 564 -11.49 44.28 -10.74
C TYR A 564 -10.15 44.28 -9.98
N THR A 565 -10.09 43.53 -8.87
CA THR A 565 -8.91 43.44 -8.01
C THR A 565 -8.63 42.00 -7.60
N LYS A 566 -7.36 41.66 -7.41
CA LYS A 566 -6.93 40.39 -6.81
C LYS A 566 -6.42 40.65 -5.40
N LYS A 567 -6.96 39.93 -4.40
CA LYS A 567 -6.51 40.06 -3.00
C LYS A 567 -5.05 39.64 -2.90
N VAL A 568 -4.20 40.55 -2.40
CA VAL A 568 -2.78 40.26 -2.14
C VAL A 568 -2.71 39.58 -0.78
N THR A 569 -2.74 38.25 -0.80
CA THR A 569 -2.36 37.45 0.35
C THR A 569 -0.86 37.62 0.56
N LYS A 570 -0.44 37.99 1.78
CA LYS A 570 0.95 37.75 2.15
C LYS A 570 1.17 36.25 1.94
N LYS A 571 2.07 35.87 1.02
CA LYS A 571 2.69 34.55 1.08
C LYS A 571 3.30 34.49 2.47
N ALA A 572 2.66 33.73 3.36
CA ALA A 572 3.16 33.57 4.70
C ALA A 572 4.60 33.07 4.56
N ALA A 573 5.55 33.86 5.05
CA ALA A 573 6.83 33.30 5.43
C ALA A 573 6.48 32.11 6.32
N GLN A 574 6.83 30.92 5.84
CA GLN A 574 6.63 29.69 6.59
C GLN A 574 7.30 29.89 7.94
N LYS A 575 6.51 30.09 9.00
CA LYS A 575 6.96 29.75 10.35
C LYS A 575 7.37 28.28 10.23
N PRO A 576 8.64 27.92 10.47
CA PRO A 576 9.13 26.60 10.15
C PRO A 576 8.26 25.59 10.88
N ALA A 577 7.59 24.73 10.11
CA ALA A 577 7.06 23.48 10.63
C ALA A 577 8.18 22.87 11.49
N LYS A 578 7.88 22.49 12.74
CA LYS A 578 8.82 21.75 13.60
C LYS A 578 9.33 20.57 12.77
N THR A 579 10.47 20.77 12.14
CA THR A 579 11.03 19.81 11.21
C THR A 579 11.72 18.84 12.14
N LYS A 580 11.31 17.57 12.17
CA LYS A 580 11.93 16.54 13.00
C LYS A 580 13.43 16.55 12.69
N THR A 581 14.22 17.20 13.54
CA THR A 581 15.66 17.24 13.39
C THR A 581 16.22 15.94 13.94
N PHE A 582 17.16 15.34 13.24
CA PHE A 582 17.85 14.15 13.71
C PHE A 582 19.35 14.30 13.47
N LYS A 583 20.16 13.57 14.23
CA LYS A 583 21.61 13.56 14.05
C LYS A 583 21.98 12.44 13.08
N VAL A 584 23.06 12.65 12.34
CA VAL A 584 23.68 11.65 11.50
C VAL A 584 25.18 11.64 11.74
N LYS A 585 25.79 10.46 11.81
CA LYS A 585 27.23 10.25 11.84
C LYS A 585 27.70 10.00 10.40
N VAL A 586 28.49 10.92 9.87
CA VAL A 586 29.10 10.78 8.53
C VAL A 586 30.18 9.72 8.60
N LYS A 587 30.11 8.71 7.73
CA LYS A 587 31.08 7.60 7.68
C LYS A 587 32.27 7.89 6.77
N ALA A 588 32.05 8.67 5.71
CA ALA A 588 33.08 9.01 4.73
C ALA A 588 34.13 9.99 5.31
N LYS A 589 35.39 9.84 4.89
CA LYS A 589 36.49 10.77 5.24
C LYS A 589 36.17 12.19 4.75
N ASP A 590 35.69 12.28 3.49
CA ASP A 590 35.24 13.51 2.83
C ASP A 590 33.88 13.30 2.14
N LEU A 591 32.84 13.98 2.62
CA LEU A 591 31.50 13.94 2.00
C LEU A 591 31.16 15.26 1.31
N ASN A 592 30.88 15.23 0.01
CA ASN A 592 30.51 16.44 -0.74
C ASN A 592 29.24 17.11 -0.19
N MET A 593 29.38 18.38 0.19
CA MET A 593 28.27 19.28 0.50
C MET A 593 27.82 20.00 -0.76
N ARG A 594 26.52 20.13 -0.98
CA ARG A 594 25.96 20.74 -2.20
C ARG A 594 24.96 21.84 -1.89
N SER A 595 24.78 22.77 -2.82
CA SER A 595 23.80 23.86 -2.69
C SER A 595 22.33 23.39 -2.70
N GLY A 596 22.07 22.15 -3.15
CA GLY A 596 20.73 21.56 -3.18
C GLY A 596 20.74 20.01 -3.16
N PRO A 597 19.55 19.39 -3.04
CA PRO A 597 19.40 17.94 -2.88
C PRO A 597 19.53 17.20 -4.22
N GLY A 598 20.76 16.95 -4.67
CA GLY A 598 21.03 16.20 -5.90
C GLY A 598 22.47 16.35 -6.40
N LYS A 599 22.91 15.41 -7.26
CA LYS A 599 24.24 15.47 -7.88
C LYS A 599 24.41 16.65 -8.85
N LYS A 600 23.30 17.18 -9.41
CA LYS A 600 23.28 18.35 -10.31
C LYS A 600 23.55 19.70 -9.64
N TYR A 601 23.54 19.77 -8.32
CA TYR A 601 23.76 21.03 -7.59
C TYR A 601 25.25 21.24 -7.32
N LYS A 602 25.71 22.50 -7.46
CA LYS A 602 27.11 22.89 -7.27
C LYS A 602 27.65 22.41 -5.91
N THR A 603 28.85 21.80 -5.91
CA THR A 603 29.58 21.42 -4.70
C THR A 603 30.04 22.67 -3.96
N LYS A 604 29.88 22.70 -2.64
CA LYS A 604 30.19 23.82 -1.73
C LYS A 604 31.24 23.42 -0.68
N GLY A 605 32.07 22.43 -1.01
CA GLY A 605 33.11 21.88 -0.15
C GLY A 605 32.84 20.45 0.32
N LYS A 606 33.76 19.93 1.12
CA LYS A 606 33.72 18.58 1.71
C LYS A 606 33.40 18.65 3.20
N LEU A 607 32.67 17.67 3.70
CA LEU A 607 32.30 17.50 5.11
C LEU A 607 33.10 16.34 5.69
N LYS A 608 33.88 16.60 6.75
CA LYS A 608 34.69 15.59 7.44
C LYS A 608 33.83 14.60 8.24
N LYS A 609 34.39 13.44 8.56
CA LYS A 609 33.80 12.44 9.49
C LYS A 609 33.38 13.11 10.81
N GLY A 610 32.17 12.84 11.28
CA GLY A 610 31.62 13.48 12.48
C GLY A 610 30.11 13.38 12.60
N THR A 611 29.54 13.93 13.68
CA THR A 611 28.09 13.93 13.95
C THR A 611 27.48 15.28 13.61
N TYR A 612 26.45 15.28 12.77
CA TYR A 612 25.83 16.49 12.24
C TYR A 612 24.30 16.46 12.36
N LYS A 613 23.69 17.62 12.65
CA LYS A 613 22.23 17.77 12.74
C LYS A 613 21.64 18.01 11.35
N ILE A 614 20.65 17.21 10.97
CA ILE A 614 19.86 17.37 9.75
C ILE A 614 18.54 18.05 10.09
N VAL A 615 18.23 19.13 9.37
CA VAL A 615 17.02 19.94 9.58
C VAL A 615 15.96 19.72 8.51
N LYS A 616 16.31 19.08 7.38
CA LYS A 616 15.37 18.79 6.29
C LYS A 616 15.88 17.63 5.45
N THR A 617 15.00 16.78 4.95
CA THR A 617 15.34 15.74 3.97
C THR A 617 14.60 15.96 2.66
N LYS A 618 15.22 15.57 1.54
CA LYS A 618 14.59 15.55 0.21
C LYS A 618 15.36 14.59 -0.69
N ASN A 619 14.67 13.61 -1.29
CA ASN A 619 15.22 12.69 -2.30
C ASN A 619 16.54 11.99 -1.87
N GLY A 620 16.61 11.53 -0.62
CA GLY A 620 17.82 10.88 -0.07
C GLY A 620 18.97 11.83 0.29
N TRP A 621 18.72 13.14 0.34
CA TRP A 621 19.66 14.15 0.82
C TRP A 621 19.18 14.78 2.12
N GLY A 622 20.12 15.16 2.98
CA GLY A 622 19.87 15.84 4.26
C GLY A 622 20.49 17.24 4.27
N LYS A 623 19.71 18.25 4.67
CA LYS A 623 20.16 19.62 4.85
C LYS A 623 20.78 19.78 6.24
N LEU A 624 22.05 20.14 6.29
CA LEU A 624 22.80 20.40 7.52
C LEU A 624 22.25 21.64 8.24
N LYS A 625 22.15 21.57 9.57
CA LYS A 625 21.79 22.72 10.41
C LYS A 625 22.86 23.82 10.35
N LYS A 626 24.14 23.44 10.33
CA LYS A 626 25.29 24.35 10.50
C LYS A 626 25.41 25.39 9.39
N ASN A 627 25.29 24.97 8.12
CA ASN A 627 25.56 25.82 6.95
C ASN A 627 24.44 25.77 5.90
N GLY A 628 23.38 25.00 6.12
CA GLY A 628 22.26 24.89 5.18
C GLY A 628 22.58 24.13 3.89
N TYR A 629 23.74 23.50 3.76
CA TYR A 629 24.09 22.67 2.60
C TYR A 629 23.56 21.26 2.72
N TRP A 630 23.51 20.58 1.57
CA TRP A 630 22.92 19.25 1.44
C TRP A 630 24.01 18.19 1.31
N ILE A 631 23.85 17.10 2.06
CA ILE A 631 24.71 15.91 1.99
C ILE A 631 23.88 14.68 1.64
N LYS A 632 24.49 13.70 0.96
CA LYS A 632 23.81 12.45 0.59
C LYS A 632 23.73 11.54 1.81
N LEU A 633 22.51 11.19 2.24
CA LEU A 633 22.30 10.46 3.49
C LEU A 633 22.76 8.99 3.44
N SER A 634 22.90 8.39 2.25
CA SER A 634 23.45 7.04 2.07
C SER A 634 24.89 6.89 2.55
N HIS A 635 25.62 8.00 2.75
CA HIS A 635 26.98 7.99 3.33
C HIS A 635 27.01 8.36 4.82
N THR A 636 25.86 8.30 5.47
CA THR A 636 25.67 8.64 6.89
C THR A 636 24.88 7.56 7.61
N LYS A 637 25.07 7.42 8.93
CA LYS A 637 24.23 6.59 9.81
C LYS A 637 23.45 7.51 10.75
N ARG A 638 22.14 7.30 10.88
CA ARG A 638 21.35 8.05 11.87
C ARG A 638 21.79 7.67 13.28
N VAL A 639 21.95 8.68 14.14
CA VAL A 639 22.34 8.56 15.55
C VAL A 639 21.42 9.39 16.44
#